data_AF-A0A6I7PPE1-F1
#
_entry.id   AF-A0A6I7PPE1-F1
#
_cell.length_a   1.000
_cell.length_b   1.000
_cell.length_c   1.000
_cell.angle_alpha   90.00
_cell.angle_beta   90.00
_cell.angle_gamma   90.00
#
_symmetry.space_group_name_H-M   'P 1'
#
loop_
_entity.id
_entity.type
_entity.pdbx_description
1 polymer ?
#
loop_
_entity_poly.entity_id
_entity_poly.type
_entity_poly.pdbx_seq_one_letter_code
_entity_poly.pdbx_strand_id
1 'polypeptide(L)'
;MYDELHRRSKALMQRAPVRLSSEARIVVRDVMVESLLRDGIELAALCVDDHHFHILARFPDRDPRRWIGMAKRRSARELSKRGLAPLGGVWAKRFRALPINDRDHARNTFRYILGHARTGAAVWRPRRTAQPDAV
;
A
#
# COMPACT_ATOMS: atom_id res chain seq x y z
N MET A 1 -8.58 -18.74 12.93
CA MET A 1 -8.82 -18.16 11.58
C MET A 1 -7.61 -17.42 11.02
N TYR A 2 -6.92 -16.55 11.78
CA TYR A 2 -5.69 -15.89 11.33
C TYR A 2 -4.50 -16.86 11.14
N ASP A 3 -4.39 -17.88 11.98
CA ASP A 3 -3.28 -18.84 11.92
C ASP A 3 -3.29 -19.69 10.66
N GLU A 4 -4.47 -19.98 10.12
CA GLU A 4 -4.63 -20.81 8.91
C GLU A 4 -4.26 -20.03 7.65
N LEU A 5 -4.65 -18.75 7.58
CA LEU A 5 -4.21 -17.82 6.53
C LEU A 5 -2.70 -17.58 6.60
N HIS A 6 -2.15 -17.43 7.80
CA HIS A 6 -0.71 -17.28 8.02
C HIS A 6 0.07 -18.53 7.59
N ARG A 7 -0.41 -19.72 7.99
CA ARG A 7 0.19 -21.01 7.61
C ARG A 7 0.15 -21.23 6.11
N ARG A 8 -0.99 -20.94 5.46
CA ARG A 8 -1.12 -20.99 4.00
C ARG A 8 -0.20 -19.99 3.31
N SER A 9 -0.07 -18.77 3.83
CA SER A 9 0.85 -17.78 3.29
C SER A 9 2.29 -18.27 3.37
N LYS A 10 2.71 -18.82 4.52
CA LYS A 10 4.05 -19.40 4.69
C LYS A 10 4.31 -20.58 3.76
N ALA A 11 3.35 -21.49 3.60
CA ALA A 11 3.49 -22.66 2.72
C ALA A 11 3.66 -22.29 1.23
N LEU A 12 3.15 -21.13 0.82
CA LEU A 12 3.29 -20.62 -0.55
C LEU A 12 4.60 -19.86 -0.79
N MET A 13 5.41 -19.65 0.25
CA MET A 13 6.64 -18.89 0.14
C MET A 13 7.80 -19.80 -0.28
N GLN A 14 8.43 -19.44 -1.40
CA GLN A 14 9.66 -20.11 -1.87
C GLN A 14 10.94 -19.51 -1.24
N ARG A 15 10.79 -18.49 -0.39
CA ARG A 15 11.90 -17.75 0.23
C ARG A 15 11.47 -17.12 1.55
N ALA A 16 12.43 -16.67 2.36
CA ALA A 16 12.16 -15.92 3.58
C ALA A 16 11.31 -14.65 3.32
N PRO A 17 10.47 -14.23 4.28
CA PRO A 17 9.70 -12.99 4.16
C PRO A 17 10.64 -11.79 4.06
N VAL A 18 10.38 -10.90 3.10
CA VAL A 18 11.06 -9.61 3.02
C VAL A 18 10.48 -8.70 4.10
N ARG A 19 11.37 -8.13 4.92
CA ARG A 19 11.05 -7.16 5.97
C ARG A 19 11.66 -5.81 5.60
N LEU A 20 10.83 -4.80 5.41
CA LEU A 20 11.25 -3.45 5.03
C LEU A 20 11.74 -2.69 6.26
N SER A 21 12.93 -2.09 6.15
CA SER A 21 13.40 -1.07 7.08
C SER A 21 12.49 0.16 7.05
N SER A 22 12.56 1.00 8.08
CA SER A 22 11.78 2.25 8.11
C SER A 22 12.05 3.15 6.90
N GLU A 23 13.31 3.21 6.45
CA GLU A 23 13.70 3.92 5.23
C GLU A 23 13.05 3.31 3.98
N ALA A 24 13.12 1.99 3.83
CA ALA A 24 12.51 1.30 2.70
C ALA A 24 10.98 1.50 2.66
N ARG A 25 10.31 1.53 3.82
CA ARG A 25 8.86 1.82 3.92
C ARG A 25 8.53 3.21 3.38
N ILE A 26 9.34 4.22 3.72
CA ILE A 26 9.18 5.60 3.23
C ILE A 26 9.34 5.65 1.71
N VAL A 27 10.40 5.04 1.17
CA VAL A 27 10.63 4.98 -0.29
C VAL A 27 9.48 4.29 -1.01
N VAL A 28 9.01 3.15 -0.51
CA VAL A 28 7.87 2.44 -1.10
C VAL A 28 6.61 3.29 -1.08
N ARG A 29 6.28 3.90 0.07
CA ARG A 29 5.10 4.76 0.22
C ARG A 29 5.12 5.85 -0.84
N ASP A 30 6.22 6.59 -0.95
CA ASP A 30 6.31 7.74 -1.85
C ASP A 30 6.20 7.32 -3.32
N VAL A 31 6.90 6.24 -3.72
CA VAL A 31 6.82 5.72 -5.09
C VAL A 31 5.43 5.19 -5.42
N MET A 32 4.76 4.50 -4.49
CA MET A 32 3.41 4.00 -4.72
C MET A 32 2.39 5.14 -4.80
N VAL A 33 2.49 6.13 -3.92
CA VAL A 33 1.65 7.34 -3.96
C VAL A 33 1.83 8.06 -5.28
N GLU A 34 3.07 8.38 -5.66
CA GLU A 34 3.36 9.08 -6.90
C GLU A 34 2.85 8.30 -8.12
N SER A 35 3.09 6.99 -8.15
CA SER A 35 2.61 6.11 -9.20
C SER A 35 1.09 6.16 -9.34
N LEU A 36 0.35 6.05 -8.23
CA LEU A 36 -1.10 5.99 -8.25
C LEU A 36 -1.71 7.34 -8.64
N LEU A 37 -1.21 8.43 -8.07
CA LEU A 37 -1.66 9.78 -8.42
C LEU A 37 -1.38 10.12 -9.89
N ARG A 38 -0.19 9.76 -10.40
CA ARG A 38 0.18 9.94 -11.81
C ARG A 38 -0.72 9.14 -12.74
N ASP A 39 -1.12 7.94 -12.34
CA ASP A 39 -2.01 7.07 -13.10
C ASP A 39 -3.50 7.48 -12.96
N GLY A 40 -3.80 8.63 -12.34
CA GLY A 40 -5.15 9.17 -12.19
C GLY A 40 -5.99 8.47 -11.11
N ILE A 41 -5.36 7.70 -10.22
CA ILE A 41 -6.05 7.00 -9.13
C ILE A 41 -6.30 7.95 -7.97
N GLU A 42 -7.56 8.04 -7.56
CA GLU A 42 -7.95 8.85 -6.41
C GLU A 42 -7.61 8.12 -5.12
N LEU A 43 -6.48 8.48 -4.53
CA LEU A 43 -5.94 7.88 -3.33
C LEU A 43 -6.40 8.65 -2.09
N ALA A 44 -7.15 7.98 -1.20
CA ALA A 44 -7.58 8.56 0.07
C ALA A 44 -6.56 8.31 1.18
N ALA A 45 -6.02 7.09 1.27
CA ALA A 45 -5.00 6.75 2.26
C ALA A 45 -4.13 5.57 1.79
N LEU A 46 -2.86 5.57 2.22
CA LEU A 46 -1.92 4.48 2.00
C LEU A 46 -1.05 4.31 3.24
N CYS A 47 -0.78 3.07 3.65
CA CYS A 47 0.28 2.77 4.61
C CYS A 47 1.16 1.62 4.12
N VAL A 48 2.44 1.67 4.49
CA VAL A 48 3.43 0.61 4.24
C VAL A 48 4.05 0.23 5.57
N ASP A 49 3.76 -0.98 6.03
CA ASP A 49 4.39 -1.59 7.19
C ASP A 49 5.62 -2.41 6.75
N ASP A 50 6.25 -3.11 7.69
CA ASP A 50 7.47 -3.89 7.45
C ASP A 50 7.26 -5.08 6.50
N HIS A 51 6.04 -5.63 6.36
CA HIS A 51 5.78 -6.79 5.49
C HIS A 51 4.52 -6.70 4.64
N HIS A 52 3.74 -5.62 4.74
CA HIS A 52 2.51 -5.45 3.98
C HIS A 52 2.16 -3.96 3.80
N PHE A 53 1.14 -3.69 2.99
CA PHE A 53 0.62 -2.34 2.78
C PHE A 53 -0.91 -2.37 2.78
N HIS A 54 -1.52 -1.23 3.07
CA HIS A 54 -2.96 -1.00 2.92
C HIS A 54 -3.22 0.24 2.09
N ILE A 55 -4.25 0.19 1.24
CA ILE A 55 -4.62 1.27 0.33
C ILE A 55 -6.13 1.43 0.35
N LEU A 56 -6.60 2.67 0.48
CA LEU A 56 -7.96 3.08 0.22
C LEU A 56 -7.96 4.04 -0.97
N ALA A 57 -8.54 3.63 -2.08
CA ALA A 57 -8.55 4.39 -3.31
C ALA A 57 -9.81 4.10 -4.15
N ARG A 58 -10.15 5.04 -5.03
CA ARG A 58 -11.13 4.84 -6.10
C ARG A 58 -10.40 4.58 -7.42
N PHE A 59 -10.71 3.45 -8.05
CA PHE A 59 -10.12 3.04 -9.33
C PHE A 59 -11.09 3.32 -10.48
N PRO A 60 -10.59 3.60 -11.69
CA PRO A 60 -11.43 3.89 -12.86
C PRO A 60 -12.15 2.65 -13.42
N ASP A 61 -11.69 1.45 -13.04
CA ASP A 61 -12.22 0.17 -13.49
C ASP A 61 -12.34 -0.84 -12.32
N ARG A 62 -12.91 -2.01 -12.60
CA ARG A 62 -13.01 -3.13 -11.65
C ARG A 62 -11.74 -3.98 -11.59
N ASP A 63 -10.59 -3.46 -12.06
CA ASP A 63 -9.31 -4.15 -12.03
C ASP A 63 -8.24 -3.38 -11.22
N PRO A 64 -8.39 -3.30 -9.88
CA PRO A 64 -7.37 -2.69 -9.03
C PRO A 64 -6.02 -3.41 -9.12
N ARG A 65 -5.97 -4.66 -9.61
CA ARG A 65 -4.73 -5.44 -9.68
C ARG A 65 -3.76 -4.89 -10.72
N ARG A 66 -4.27 -4.37 -11.83
CA ARG A 66 -3.47 -3.69 -12.85
C ARG A 66 -2.71 -2.50 -12.24
N TRP A 67 -3.44 -1.58 -11.61
CA TRP A 67 -2.91 -0.34 -11.06
C TRP A 67 -1.94 -0.58 -9.90
N ILE A 68 -2.34 -1.41 -8.94
CA ILE A 68 -1.48 -1.78 -7.80
C ILE A 68 -0.26 -2.58 -8.27
N GLY A 69 -0.41 -3.42 -9.31
CA GLY A 69 0.71 -4.16 -9.91
C GLY A 69 1.80 -3.24 -10.46
N MET A 70 1.41 -2.16 -11.15
CA MET A 70 2.34 -1.14 -11.65
C MET A 70 3.04 -0.41 -10.49
N ALA A 71 2.30 0.03 -9.47
CA ALA A 71 2.86 0.68 -8.29
C ALA A 71 3.87 -0.23 -7.55
N LYS A 72 3.55 -1.51 -7.36
CA LYS A 72 4.43 -2.52 -6.77
C LYS A 72 5.71 -2.74 -7.59
N ARG A 73 5.58 -2.83 -8.91
CA ARG A 73 6.74 -2.98 -9.81
C ARG A 73 7.68 -1.79 -9.71
N ARG A 74 7.12 -0.56 -9.72
CA ARG A 74 7.89 0.68 -9.62
C ARG A 74 8.60 0.79 -8.28
N SER A 75 7.92 0.50 -7.16
CA SER A 75 8.53 0.55 -5.82
C SER A 75 9.60 -0.52 -5.62
N ALA A 76 9.38 -1.75 -6.11
CA ALA A 76 10.40 -2.79 -6.06
C ALA A 76 11.65 -2.41 -6.85
N ARG A 77 11.49 -1.83 -8.05
CA ARG A 77 12.61 -1.33 -8.86
C ARG A 77 13.38 -0.24 -8.12
N GLU A 78 12.69 0.68 -7.46
CA GLU A 78 13.32 1.77 -6.72
C GLU A 78 14.10 1.25 -5.51
N LEU A 79 13.55 0.29 -4.76
CA LEU A 79 14.28 -0.35 -3.67
C LEU A 79 15.54 -1.06 -4.16
N SER A 80 15.45 -1.81 -5.27
CA SER A 80 16.62 -2.47 -5.86
C SER A 80 17.70 -1.48 -6.30
N LYS A 81 17.33 -0.36 -6.92
CA LYS A 81 18.28 0.70 -7.30
C LYS A 81 19.05 1.28 -6.11
N ARG A 82 18.39 1.38 -4.95
CA ARG A 82 18.96 1.96 -3.73
C ARG A 82 19.63 0.92 -2.83
N GLY A 83 19.64 -0.36 -3.20
CA GLY A 83 20.15 -1.43 -2.33
C GLY A 83 19.31 -1.65 -1.06
N LEU A 84 18.04 -1.19 -1.04
CA LEU A 84 17.15 -1.24 0.13
C LEU A 84 16.26 -2.49 0.17
N ALA A 85 16.50 -3.45 -0.73
CA ALA A 85 15.78 -4.72 -0.76
C ALA A 85 16.70 -5.88 -1.16
N PRO A 86 16.45 -7.09 -0.63
CA PRO A 86 17.16 -8.28 -1.06
C PRO A 86 16.89 -8.61 -2.53
N LEU A 87 17.86 -9.29 -3.16
CA LEU A 87 17.73 -9.81 -4.51
C LEU A 87 16.56 -10.82 -4.60
N GLY A 88 15.92 -10.88 -5.76
CA GLY A 88 14.83 -11.82 -6.05
C GLY A 88 13.42 -11.24 -5.96
N GLY A 89 13.24 -10.01 -5.44
CA GLY A 89 11.97 -9.27 -5.49
C GLY A 89 11.26 -9.14 -4.13
N VAL A 90 10.51 -8.05 -3.99
CA VAL A 90 9.96 -7.56 -2.72
C VAL A 90 8.54 -8.06 -2.46
N TRP A 91 7.71 -8.13 -3.50
CA TRP A 91 6.28 -8.32 -3.33
C TRP A 91 5.81 -9.72 -3.74
N ALA A 92 4.83 -10.24 -3.00
CA ALA A 92 4.05 -11.39 -3.44
C ALA A 92 3.28 -11.10 -4.74
N LYS A 93 2.99 -12.14 -5.54
CA LYS A 93 2.28 -12.01 -6.83
C LYS A 93 0.87 -11.43 -6.69
N ARG A 94 0.13 -11.81 -5.65
CA ARG A 94 -1.27 -11.43 -5.42
C ARG A 94 -1.42 -10.56 -4.17
N PHE A 95 -2.56 -9.89 -4.06
CA PHE A 95 -3.01 -9.17 -2.87
C PHE A 95 -4.53 -9.25 -2.77
N ARG A 96 -5.08 -8.95 -1.59
CA ARG A 96 -6.51 -8.89 -1.34
C ARG A 96 -7.03 -7.49 -1.67
N ALA A 97 -8.00 -7.41 -2.58
CA ALA A 97 -8.77 -6.20 -2.86
C ALA A 97 -10.21 -6.45 -2.44
N LEU A 98 -10.77 -5.55 -1.62
CA LEU A 98 -12.15 -5.62 -1.15
C LEU A 98 -12.87 -4.33 -1.55
N PRO A 99 -14.09 -4.42 -2.10
CA PRO A 99 -14.90 -3.24 -2.35
C PRO A 99 -15.30 -2.57 -1.03
N ILE A 100 -15.37 -1.24 -1.06
CA ILE A 100 -15.93 -0.43 0.01
C ILE A 100 -17.40 -0.17 -0.36
N ASN A 101 -18.32 -0.66 0.47
CA ASN A 101 -19.74 -0.70 0.15
C ASN A 101 -20.50 0.54 0.62
N ASP A 102 -19.99 1.23 1.65
CA ASP A 102 -20.66 2.35 2.29
C ASP A 102 -19.65 3.34 2.91
N ARG A 103 -20.17 4.49 3.33
CA ARG A 103 -19.36 5.60 3.86
C ARG A 103 -18.73 5.29 5.21
N ASP A 104 -19.35 4.47 6.04
CA ASP A 104 -18.81 4.13 7.36
C ASP A 104 -17.70 3.10 7.23
N HIS A 105 -17.84 2.13 6.34
CA HIS A 105 -16.77 1.24 5.92
C HIS A 105 -15.59 2.05 5.34
N ALA A 106 -15.85 3.05 4.48
CA ALA A 106 -14.79 3.94 3.97
C ALA A 106 -14.06 4.66 5.11
N ARG A 107 -14.82 5.24 6.06
CA ARG A 107 -14.28 5.98 7.21
C ARG A 107 -13.47 5.09 8.15
N ASN A 108 -13.96 3.89 8.44
CA ASN A 108 -13.29 2.94 9.32
C ASN A 108 -12.01 2.41 8.68
N THR A 109 -12.05 2.07 7.38
CA THR A 109 -10.86 1.69 6.61
C THR A 109 -9.83 2.81 6.58
N PHE A 110 -10.25 4.06 6.34
CA PHE A 110 -9.36 5.21 6.38
C PHE A 110 -8.66 5.34 7.74
N ARG A 111 -9.41 5.29 8.85
CA ARG A 111 -8.84 5.35 10.21
C ARG A 111 -7.91 4.18 10.50
N TYR A 112 -8.27 2.97 10.06
CA TYR A 112 -7.46 1.77 10.21
C TYR A 112 -6.11 1.92 9.51
N ILE A 113 -6.09 2.39 8.26
CA ILE A 113 -4.86 2.65 7.50
C ILE A 113 -3.99 3.67 8.23
N LEU A 114 -4.55 4.80 8.65
CA LEU A 114 -3.79 5.82 9.36
C LEU A 114 -3.27 5.33 10.73
N GLY A 115 -4.01 4.44 11.38
CA GLY A 115 -3.64 3.86 12.67
C GLY A 115 -2.32 3.08 12.64
N HIS A 116 -1.87 2.60 11.48
CA HIS A 116 -0.58 1.90 11.34
C HIS A 116 0.62 2.81 11.59
N ALA A 117 0.46 4.13 11.60
CA ALA A 117 1.53 5.02 12.06
C ALA A 117 1.99 4.66 13.48
N ARG A 118 1.09 4.15 14.34
CA ARG A 118 1.42 3.71 15.71
C ARG A 118 2.29 2.45 15.76
N THR A 119 2.33 1.66 14.69
CA THR A 119 3.17 0.46 14.57
C THR A 119 4.45 0.71 13.76
N GLY A 120 4.71 1.98 13.40
CA GLY A 120 5.90 2.37 12.63
C GLY A 120 5.73 2.21 11.11
N ALA A 121 4.51 2.11 10.60
CA ALA A 121 4.28 2.14 9.17
C ALA A 121 4.48 3.55 8.60
N ALA A 122 4.98 3.62 7.36
CA ALA A 122 5.01 4.85 6.60
C ALA A 122 3.60 5.14 6.05
N VAL A 123 2.95 6.19 6.54
CA VAL A 123 1.56 6.53 6.19
C VAL A 123 1.52 7.76 5.28
N TRP A 124 0.56 7.77 4.36
CA TRP A 124 0.21 8.90 3.50
C TRP A 124 -1.31 9.14 3.49
N ARG A 125 -1.68 10.41 3.41
CA ARG A 125 -3.03 10.90 3.09
C ARG A 125 -2.92 12.24 2.35
N PRO A 126 -3.91 12.65 1.55
CA PRO A 126 -3.94 13.99 0.98
C PRO A 126 -3.85 15.05 2.08
N ARG A 127 -3.09 16.12 1.82
CA ARG A 127 -3.19 17.33 2.65
C ARG A 127 -4.60 17.89 2.45
N ARG A 128 -5.26 18.34 3.53
CA ARG A 128 -6.46 19.17 3.37
C ARG A 128 -6.00 20.40 2.61
N THR A 129 -6.47 20.57 1.39
CA THR A 129 -6.49 21.91 0.79
C THR A 129 -7.46 22.72 1.64
N ALA A 130 -7.02 23.89 2.13
CA ALA A 130 -7.96 24.88 2.60
C ALA A 130 -8.90 25.15 1.42
N GLN A 131 -10.19 24.96 1.62
CA GLN A 131 -11.18 25.37 0.65
C GLN A 131 -11.09 26.91 0.62
N PRO A 132 -10.90 27.57 -0.54
CA PRO A 132 -11.08 29.01 -0.57
C PRO A 132 -12.52 29.26 -0.15
N ASP A 133 -12.70 30.10 0.87
CA ASP A 133 -14.02 30.52 1.34
C ASP A 133 -14.79 31.00 0.11
N ALA A 134 -15.94 30.37 -0.13
CA ALA A 134 -16.86 30.82 -1.16
C ALA A 134 -17.37 32.21 -0.74
N VAL A 135 -16.98 33.23 -1.51
CA VAL A 135 -17.56 34.58 -1.47
C VAL A 135 -18.95 34.54 -2.09
#